data_AF-A0A3D8GTN7-F1
#
_entry.id   AF-A0A3D8GTN7-F1
#
_cell.length_a   1.000
_cell.length_b   1.000
_cell.length_c   1.000
_cell.angle_alpha   90.00
_cell.angle_beta   90.00
_cell.angle_gamma   90.00
#
_symmetry.space_group_name_H-M   'P 1'
#
loop_
_entity.id
_entity.type
_entity.pdbx_description
1 polymer ?
#
loop_
_entity_poly.entity_id
_entity_poly.type
_entity_poly.pdbx_seq_one_letter_code
_entity_poly.pdbx_strand_id
1 'polypeptide(L)'
;MDSIQRRFVISNKIRNVLTVLLVGYFTLGVVFYVVKIPISAAGLLFKVEPPAYLPIEAEQSYAKVIGFNRVQLIYENQNESIIVWATSKLGWNNVAGWDETLSLPDGTPAYFTVGADDIQMFSWTKGKVEYSIDYRGTRDLGKEEFIKTALSMK
;
A
#
# COMPACT_ATOMS: atom_id res chain seq x y z
N MET A 1 -8.51 -56.13 8.49
CA MET A 1 -8.27 -54.73 8.92
C MET A 1 -9.49 -54.27 9.68
N ASP A 2 -9.35 -54.03 10.98
CA ASP A 2 -10.44 -53.66 11.88
C ASP A 2 -11.04 -52.29 11.50
N SER A 3 -12.33 -52.12 11.74
CA SER A 3 -13.09 -50.89 11.55
C SER A 3 -12.43 -49.69 12.24
N ILE A 4 -11.80 -49.90 13.39
CA ILE A 4 -11.07 -48.90 14.17
C ILE A 4 -9.79 -48.48 13.43
N GLN A 5 -9.02 -49.43 12.90
CA GLN A 5 -7.81 -49.14 12.12
C GLN A 5 -8.13 -48.36 10.82
N ARG A 6 -9.23 -48.69 10.11
CA ARG A 6 -9.65 -47.91 8.94
C ARG A 6 -9.98 -46.46 9.28
N ARG A 7 -10.74 -46.23 10.35
CA ARG A 7 -11.10 -44.88 10.81
C ARG A 7 -9.88 -44.08 11.23
N PHE A 8 -8.91 -44.72 11.89
CA PHE A 8 -7.65 -44.08 12.28
C PHE A 8 -6.82 -43.64 11.06
N VAL A 9 -6.66 -44.51 10.06
CA VAL A 9 -5.89 -44.19 8.82
C VAL A 9 -6.56 -43.05 8.04
N ILE A 10 -7.89 -43.07 7.90
CA ILE A 10 -8.64 -42.01 7.21
C ILE A 10 -8.52 -40.68 7.97
N SER A 11 -8.72 -40.70 9.30
CA SER A 11 -8.57 -39.52 10.15
C SER A 11 -7.17 -38.91 10.06
N ASN A 12 -6.13 -39.75 10.12
CA ASN A 12 -4.74 -39.31 10.02
C ASN A 12 -4.43 -38.73 8.62
N LYS A 13 -4.99 -39.31 7.56
CA LYS A 13 -4.86 -38.79 6.19
C LYS A 13 -5.54 -37.43 6.03
N ILE A 14 -6.77 -37.27 6.55
CA ILE A 14 -7.50 -35.99 6.53
C ILE A 14 -6.74 -34.94 7.34
N ARG A 15 -6.28 -35.29 8.55
CA ARG A 15 -5.46 -34.40 9.38
C ARG A 15 -4.22 -33.92 8.63
N ASN A 16 -3.47 -34.82 7.99
CA ASN A 16 -2.27 -34.46 7.25
C ASN A 16 -2.59 -33.52 6.07
N VAL A 17 -3.67 -33.78 5.33
CA VAL A 17 -4.09 -32.87 4.24
C VAL A 17 -4.45 -31.49 4.78
N LEU A 18 -5.24 -31.42 5.85
CA LEU A 18 -5.59 -30.16 6.50
C LEU A 18 -4.35 -29.43 7.01
N THR A 19 -3.42 -30.14 7.65
CA THR A 19 -2.15 -29.57 8.12
C THR A 19 -1.34 -29.00 6.95
N VAL A 20 -1.22 -29.70 5.83
CA VAL A 20 -0.52 -29.21 4.63
C VAL A 20 -1.20 -27.96 4.06
N LEU A 21 -2.54 -27.95 3.97
CA LEU A 21 -3.28 -26.77 3.49
C LEU A 21 -3.08 -25.57 4.43
N LEU A 22 -3.09 -25.80 5.73
CA LEU A 22 -2.96 -24.76 6.75
C LEU A 22 -1.54 -24.18 6.78
N VAL A 23 -0.52 -25.04 6.70
CA VAL A 23 0.88 -24.63 6.53
C VAL A 23 1.07 -23.88 5.22
N GLY A 24 0.49 -24.38 4.13
CA GLY A 24 0.52 -23.75 2.81
C GLY A 24 -0.11 -22.36 2.82
N TYR A 25 -1.26 -22.21 3.46
CA TYR A 25 -1.93 -20.93 3.63
C TYR A 25 -1.05 -19.92 4.40
N PHE A 26 -0.45 -20.33 5.52
CA PHE A 26 0.44 -19.46 6.28
C PHE A 26 1.71 -19.09 5.51
N THR A 27 2.34 -20.06 4.82
CA THR A 27 3.53 -19.78 4.01
C THR A 27 3.22 -18.83 2.87
N LEU A 28 2.11 -19.03 2.14
CA LEU A 28 1.64 -18.09 1.13
C LEU A 28 1.39 -16.70 1.71
N GLY A 29 0.73 -16.61 2.87
CA GLY A 29 0.49 -15.35 3.56
C GLY A 29 1.77 -14.58 3.89
N VAL A 30 2.81 -15.27 4.39
CA VAL A 30 4.12 -14.68 4.67
C VAL A 30 4.80 -14.22 3.38
N VAL A 31 4.75 -15.02 2.32
CA VAL A 31 5.32 -14.65 1.01
C VAL A 31 4.65 -13.37 0.50
N PHE A 32 3.32 -13.30 0.49
CA PHE A 32 2.61 -12.08 0.05
C PHE A 32 2.91 -10.85 0.90
N TYR A 33 3.23 -11.03 2.19
CA TYR A 33 3.60 -9.92 3.08
C TYR A 33 4.98 -9.32 2.77
N VAL A 34 5.94 -10.14 2.32
CA VAL A 34 7.35 -9.73 2.15
C VAL A 34 7.71 -9.38 0.70
N VAL A 35 6.95 -9.87 -0.28
CA VAL A 35 7.27 -9.67 -1.70
C VAL A 35 7.19 -8.20 -2.09
N LYS A 36 8.34 -7.66 -2.51
CA LYS A 36 8.45 -6.43 -3.29
C LYS A 36 8.14 -6.76 -4.75
N ILE A 37 7.12 -6.12 -5.32
CA ILE A 37 6.80 -6.27 -6.76
C ILE A 37 7.27 -5.04 -7.54
N PRO A 38 7.58 -5.16 -8.84
CA PRO A 38 7.82 -3.99 -9.68
C PRO A 38 6.62 -3.05 -9.69
N ILE A 39 6.86 -1.75 -9.68
CA ILE A 39 5.80 -0.72 -9.70
C ILE A 39 4.90 -0.86 -10.93
N SER A 40 5.45 -1.23 -12.08
CA SER A 40 4.67 -1.49 -13.30
C SER A 40 3.62 -2.59 -13.13
N ALA A 41 3.87 -3.58 -12.26
CA ALA A 41 2.93 -4.64 -11.96
C ALA A 41 1.78 -4.19 -11.04
N ALA A 42 1.98 -3.13 -10.24
CA ALA A 42 0.94 -2.59 -9.37
C ALA A 42 -0.24 -2.03 -10.19
N GLY A 43 0.03 -1.37 -11.32
CA GLY A 43 -1.00 -0.88 -12.23
C GLY A 43 -1.88 -1.99 -12.81
N LEU A 44 -1.29 -3.16 -13.11
CA LEU A 44 -2.04 -4.31 -13.63
C LEU A 44 -2.98 -4.93 -12.59
N LEU A 45 -2.53 -4.99 -11.34
CA LEU A 45 -3.26 -5.67 -10.27
C LEU A 45 -4.29 -4.75 -9.58
N PHE A 46 -3.99 -3.45 -9.47
CA PHE A 46 -4.77 -2.51 -8.64
C PHE A 46 -5.30 -1.30 -9.41
N LYS A 47 -5.04 -1.20 -10.72
CA LYS A 47 -5.44 -0.05 -11.58
C LYS A 47 -4.97 1.29 -11.03
N VAL A 48 -3.81 1.30 -10.38
CA VAL A 48 -3.15 2.50 -9.87
C VAL A 48 -1.91 2.72 -10.71
N GLU A 49 -1.89 3.79 -11.49
CA GLU A 49 -0.70 4.17 -12.24
C GLU A 49 0.32 4.87 -11.32
N PRO A 50 1.62 4.60 -11.48
CA PRO A 50 2.64 5.34 -10.77
C PRO A 50 2.61 6.83 -11.16
N PRO A 51 2.96 7.74 -10.23
CA PRO A 51 3.12 9.15 -10.56
C PRO A 51 4.20 9.34 -11.63
N ALA A 52 3.91 10.19 -12.62
CA ALA A 52 4.89 10.58 -13.63
C ALA A 52 5.90 11.63 -13.11
N TYR A 53 5.62 12.26 -11.97
CA TYR A 53 6.48 13.22 -11.30
C TYR A 53 6.77 12.77 -9.87
N LEU A 54 8.03 12.83 -9.46
CA LEU A 54 8.45 12.65 -8.08
C LEU A 54 9.40 13.79 -7.70
N PRO A 55 9.26 14.37 -6.49
CA PRO A 55 10.11 15.46 -6.02
C PRO A 55 11.45 14.96 -5.43
N ILE A 56 11.77 13.67 -5.62
CA ILE A 56 13.03 13.03 -5.22
C ILE A 56 13.58 12.20 -6.38
N GLU A 57 14.90 12.05 -6.42
CA GLU A 57 15.57 11.08 -7.28
C GLU A 57 15.65 9.73 -6.56
N ALA A 58 14.78 8.79 -6.93
CA ALA A 58 14.69 7.49 -6.28
C ALA A 58 15.73 6.50 -6.84
N GLU A 59 16.53 5.89 -5.96
CA GLU A 59 17.45 4.81 -6.32
C GLU A 59 16.72 3.46 -6.35
N GLN A 60 15.73 3.28 -5.48
CA GLN A 60 14.90 2.10 -5.41
C GLN A 60 13.44 2.46 -5.62
N SER A 61 12.74 1.62 -6.39
CA SER A 61 11.32 1.76 -6.64
C SER A 61 10.66 0.37 -6.68
N TYR A 62 9.64 0.18 -5.84
CA TYR A 62 8.89 -1.07 -5.76
C TYR A 62 7.51 -0.83 -5.20
N ALA A 63 6.64 -1.82 -5.33
CA ALA A 63 5.31 -1.80 -4.74
C ALA A 63 5.11 -2.94 -3.75
N LYS A 64 4.20 -2.72 -2.81
CA LYS A 64 3.74 -3.71 -1.82
C LYS A 64 2.22 -3.73 -1.77
N VAL A 65 1.66 -4.92 -1.67
CA VAL A 65 0.22 -5.12 -1.52
C VAL A 65 -0.08 -5.39 -0.06
N ILE A 66 -1.06 -4.69 0.50
CA ILE A 66 -1.47 -4.89 1.89
C ILE A 66 -2.97 -5.14 1.95
N GLY A 67 -3.38 -6.26 2.56
CA GLY A 67 -4.78 -6.55 2.83
C GLY A 67 -5.68 -6.68 1.60
N PHE A 68 -5.12 -6.96 0.42
CA PHE A 68 -5.79 -7.08 -0.89
C PHE A 68 -6.53 -5.83 -1.41
N ASN A 69 -6.66 -4.78 -0.61
CA ASN A 69 -7.42 -3.57 -0.94
C ASN A 69 -6.56 -2.30 -0.93
N ARG A 70 -5.26 -2.43 -0.61
CA ARG A 70 -4.33 -1.32 -0.51
C ARG A 70 -3.02 -1.68 -1.19
N VAL A 71 -2.47 -0.71 -1.90
CA VAL A 71 -1.15 -0.79 -2.51
C VAL A 71 -0.30 0.39 -2.05
N GLN A 72 0.98 0.11 -1.81
CA GLN A 72 2.02 1.10 -1.62
C GLN A 72 2.91 1.10 -2.86
N LEU A 73 3.18 2.27 -3.42
CA LEU A 73 4.28 2.49 -4.34
C LEU A 73 5.36 3.23 -3.56
N ILE A 74 6.52 2.61 -3.41
CA ILE A 74 7.60 3.08 -2.55
C ILE A 74 8.76 3.51 -3.44
N TYR A 75 9.22 4.73 -3.19
CA TYR A 75 10.35 5.37 -3.86
C TYR A 75 11.31 5.82 -2.78
N GLU A 76 12.55 5.34 -2.80
CA GLU A 76 13.50 5.65 -1.73
C GLU A 76 14.92 5.82 -2.29
N ASN A 77 15.67 6.71 -1.66
CA ASN A 77 17.12 6.85 -1.78
C ASN A 77 17.73 6.85 -0.36
N GLN A 78 19.01 7.19 -0.21
CA GLN A 78 19.69 7.16 1.09
C GLN A 78 19.15 8.17 2.11
N ASN A 79 18.53 9.26 1.65
CA ASN A 79 18.17 10.41 2.50
C ASN A 79 16.66 10.66 2.57
N GLU A 80 15.91 10.21 1.56
CA GLU A 80 14.51 10.55 1.35
C GLU A 80 13.70 9.32 0.92
N SER A 81 12.42 9.34 1.29
CA SER A 81 11.45 8.32 0.88
C SER A 81 10.10 8.96 0.59
N ILE A 82 9.45 8.47 -0.45
CA ILE A 82 8.06 8.77 -0.81
C ILE A 82 7.30 7.46 -0.90
N ILE A 83 6.20 7.40 -0.17
CA ILE A 83 5.26 6.29 -0.23
C ILE A 83 3.94 6.83 -0.74
N VAL A 84 3.57 6.38 -1.94
CA VAL A 84 2.26 6.65 -2.50
C VAL A 84 1.34 5.49 -2.13
N TRP A 85 0.30 5.81 -1.39
CA TRP A 85 -0.75 4.88 -1.02
C TRP A 85 -1.95 5.03 -1.95
N ALA A 86 -2.55 3.90 -2.28
CA ALA A 86 -3.87 3.86 -2.90
C ALA A 86 -4.69 2.74 -2.26
N THR A 87 -5.92 3.05 -1.87
CA THR A 87 -6.82 2.11 -1.19
C THR A 87 -8.26 2.28 -1.65
N SER A 88 -8.97 1.16 -1.81
CA SER A 88 -10.42 1.17 -2.04
C SER A 88 -11.24 1.25 -0.75
N LYS A 89 -10.56 1.22 0.41
CA LYS A 89 -11.19 1.41 1.73
C LYS A 89 -11.21 2.89 2.07
N LEU A 90 -12.35 3.55 1.79
CA LEU A 90 -12.58 4.97 2.09
C LEU A 90 -12.58 5.23 3.61
N GLY A 91 -12.06 6.39 4.00
CA GLY A 91 -11.88 6.82 5.39
C GLY A 91 -10.68 6.19 6.07
N TRP A 92 -9.73 5.61 5.33
CA TRP A 92 -8.59 4.92 5.93
C TRP A 92 -7.62 5.89 6.63
N ASN A 93 -7.37 7.05 6.03
CA ASN A 93 -6.47 8.08 6.56
C ASN A 93 -7.06 8.86 7.74
N ASN A 94 -8.37 8.73 8.02
CA ASN A 94 -9.06 9.50 9.05
C ASN A 94 -8.70 11.00 9.00
N VAL A 95 -8.80 11.63 7.81
CA VAL A 95 -8.42 13.03 7.58
C VAL A 95 -9.19 14.06 8.44
N ALA A 96 -10.23 13.62 9.14
CA ALA A 96 -10.96 14.41 10.12
C ALA A 96 -10.04 14.73 11.31
N GLY A 97 -9.33 15.87 11.23
CA GLY A 97 -8.36 16.31 12.23
C GLY A 97 -7.00 16.71 11.66
N TRP A 98 -6.82 16.64 10.33
CA TRP A 98 -5.59 17.10 9.68
C TRP A 98 -5.53 18.63 9.64
N ASP A 99 -4.31 19.14 9.71
CA ASP A 99 -4.03 20.55 9.97
C ASP A 99 -4.59 21.48 8.89
N GLU A 100 -4.54 21.04 7.63
CA GLU A 100 -4.86 21.90 6.50
C GLU A 100 -5.73 21.20 5.44
N THR A 101 -6.74 21.94 4.97
CA THR A 101 -7.54 21.58 3.80
C THR A 101 -7.07 22.40 2.60
N LEU A 102 -6.78 21.70 1.50
CA LEU A 102 -6.33 22.22 0.22
C LEU A 102 -7.33 21.83 -0.87
N SER A 103 -7.16 22.40 -2.06
CA SER A 103 -7.91 21.98 -3.24
C SER A 103 -6.92 21.74 -4.37
N LEU A 104 -7.05 20.59 -5.03
CA LEU A 104 -6.36 20.34 -6.30
C LEU A 104 -6.92 21.28 -7.37
N PRO A 105 -6.17 21.55 -8.46
CA PRO A 105 -6.63 22.42 -9.55
C PRO A 105 -7.98 22.07 -10.20
N ASP A 106 -8.40 20.80 -10.11
CA ASP A 106 -9.71 20.34 -10.61
C ASP A 106 -10.85 20.54 -9.59
N GLY A 107 -10.58 21.14 -8.44
CA GLY A 107 -11.52 21.36 -7.34
C GLY A 107 -11.58 20.21 -6.33
N THR A 108 -10.86 19.11 -6.55
CA THR A 108 -10.87 17.96 -5.62
C THR A 108 -10.30 18.37 -4.26
N PRO A 109 -11.02 18.14 -3.15
CA PRO A 109 -10.50 18.38 -1.81
C PRO A 109 -9.27 17.52 -1.54
N ALA A 110 -8.24 18.13 -0.96
CA ALA A 110 -7.05 17.46 -0.49
C ALA A 110 -6.72 17.93 0.93
N TYR A 111 -5.92 17.15 1.64
CA TYR A 111 -5.61 17.38 3.04
C TYR A 111 -4.12 17.22 3.25
N PHE A 112 -3.54 18.10 4.05
CA PHE A 112 -2.12 18.07 4.40
C PHE A 112 -1.96 18.10 5.92
N THR A 113 -1.01 17.33 6.43
CA THR A 113 -0.60 17.35 7.83
C THR A 113 0.87 16.94 7.95
N VAL A 114 1.50 17.31 9.06
CA VAL A 114 2.80 16.75 9.46
C VAL A 114 2.55 15.81 10.63
N GLY A 115 2.72 14.51 10.37
CA GLY A 115 2.50 13.45 11.34
C GLY A 115 3.67 13.25 12.31
N ALA A 116 3.64 12.13 13.02
CA ALA A 116 4.76 11.71 13.86
C ALA A 116 6.04 11.50 13.04
N ASP A 117 7.19 11.70 13.68
CA ASP A 117 8.53 11.63 13.06
C ASP A 117 8.71 12.58 11.86
N ASP A 118 8.04 13.74 11.89
CA ASP A 118 8.09 14.78 10.85
C ASP A 118 7.71 14.26 9.45
N ILE A 119 6.88 13.20 9.37
CA ILE A 119 6.37 12.71 8.09
C ILE A 119 5.34 13.70 7.55
N GLN A 120 5.61 14.27 6.38
CA GLN A 120 4.66 15.10 5.67
C GLN A 120 3.68 14.20 4.91
N MET A 121 2.38 14.35 5.18
CA MET A 121 1.33 13.52 4.60
C MET A 121 0.36 14.36 3.79
N PHE A 122 0.01 13.88 2.60
CA PHE A 122 -0.94 14.53 1.71
C PHE A 122 -1.97 13.53 1.20
N SER A 123 -3.25 13.74 1.48
CA SER A 123 -4.34 12.80 1.17
C SER A 123 -5.40 13.44 0.28
N TRP A 124 -5.92 12.68 -0.67
CA TRP A 124 -7.05 13.10 -1.51
C TRP A 124 -7.85 11.89 -1.98
N THR A 125 -9.05 12.13 -2.50
CA THR A 125 -9.93 11.07 -3.00
C THR A 125 -10.27 11.33 -4.45
N LYS A 126 -10.10 10.33 -5.32
CA LYS A 126 -10.48 10.38 -6.73
C LYS A 126 -11.35 9.17 -7.06
N GLY A 127 -12.62 9.41 -7.36
CA GLY A 127 -13.59 8.33 -7.59
C GLY A 127 -13.83 7.47 -6.35
N LYS A 128 -13.54 6.17 -6.43
CA LYS A 128 -13.70 5.20 -5.32
C LYS A 128 -12.37 4.82 -4.66
N VAL A 129 -11.32 5.61 -4.88
CA VAL A 129 -9.99 5.36 -4.37
C VAL A 129 -9.54 6.55 -3.54
N GLU A 130 -9.07 6.25 -2.34
CA GLU A 130 -8.39 7.20 -1.46
C GLU A 130 -6.88 7.04 -1.65
N TYR A 131 -6.21 8.17 -1.85
CA TYR A 131 -4.79 8.27 -2.09
C TYR A 131 -4.11 9.01 -0.93
N SER A 132 -2.88 8.62 -0.62
CA SER A 132 -1.98 9.38 0.26
C SER A 132 -0.59 9.44 -0.36
N ILE A 133 0.14 10.51 -0.09
CA ILE A 133 1.58 10.60 -0.28
C ILE A 133 2.17 10.86 1.10
N ASP A 134 3.03 9.95 1.54
CA ASP A 134 3.81 10.11 2.76
C ASP A 134 5.24 10.39 2.34
N TYR A 135 5.80 11.49 2.81
CA TYR A 135 7.18 11.87 2.56
C TYR A 135 7.96 11.96 3.87
N ARG A 136 9.17 11.39 3.84
CA ARG A 136 10.15 11.49 4.91
C ARG A 136 11.51 11.79 4.29
N GLY A 137 12.19 12.82 4.79
CA GLY A 137 13.52 13.16 4.31
C GLY A 137 14.22 14.20 5.17
N THR A 138 15.43 14.59 4.77
CA THR A 138 16.25 15.57 5.50
C THR A 138 15.83 17.03 5.27
N ARG A 139 14.93 17.27 4.31
CA ARG A 139 14.34 18.58 4.01
C ARG A 139 12.83 18.46 3.98
N ASP A 140 12.14 19.57 4.18
CA ASP A 140 10.70 19.65 3.98
C ASP A 140 10.36 19.84 2.49
N LEU A 141 9.33 19.15 2.01
CA LEU A 141 8.72 19.45 0.73
C LEU A 141 7.67 20.54 0.88
N GLY A 142 7.62 21.43 -0.10
CA GLY A 142 6.49 22.35 -0.25
C GLY A 142 5.23 21.60 -0.68
N LYS A 143 4.06 22.08 -0.25
CA LYS A 143 2.74 21.50 -0.61
C LYS A 143 2.53 21.37 -2.13
N GLU A 144 3.12 22.28 -2.90
CA GLU A 144 3.10 22.24 -4.36
C GLU A 144 3.72 20.96 -4.93
N GLU A 145 4.73 20.38 -4.28
CA GLU A 145 5.37 19.14 -4.71
C GLU A 145 4.44 17.93 -4.56
N PHE A 146 3.64 17.90 -3.48
CA PHE A 146 2.60 16.90 -3.29
C PHE A 146 1.49 17.06 -4.33
N ILE A 147 1.07 18.30 -4.61
CA ILE A 147 0.05 18.59 -5.63
C ILE A 147 0.54 18.16 -7.02
N LYS A 148 1.77 18.49 -7.41
CA LYS A 148 2.37 18.05 -8.69
C LYS A 148 2.43 16.53 -8.79
N THR A 149 2.84 15.86 -7.72
CA THR A 149 2.90 14.39 -7.65
C THR A 149 1.50 13.80 -7.83
N ALA A 150 0.50 14.28 -7.07
CA ALA A 150 -0.88 13.83 -7.13
C ALA A 150 -1.50 14.02 -8.53
N LEU A 151 -1.25 15.17 -9.16
CA LEU A 151 -1.74 15.46 -10.52
C LEU A 151 -1.06 14.63 -11.60
N SER A 152 0.15 14.14 -11.34
CA SER A 152 0.86 13.26 -12.26
C SER A 152 0.38 11.81 -12.22
N MET A 153 -0.51 11.47 -11.27
CA MET A 153 -1.15 10.16 -11.17
C MET A 153 -2.40 10.09 -12.04
N LYS A 154 -2.54 9.03 -12.82
CA LYS A 154 -3.70 8.83 -13.71
C LYS A 154 -4.78 7.99 -13.04
#